data_AF-A0A8M1KK30-F1
#
_entry.id   AF-A0A8M1KK30-F1
#
_cell.length_a   1.000
_cell.length_b   1.000
_cell.length_c   1.000
_cell.angle_alpha   90.00
_cell.angle_beta   90.00
_cell.angle_gamma   90.00
#
_symmetry.space_group_name_H-M   'P 1'
#
loop_
_entity.id
_entity.type
_entity.pdbx_description
1 polymer ?
#
loop_
_entity_poly.entity_id
_entity_poly.type
_entity_poly.pdbx_seq_one_letter_code
_entity_poly.pdbx_strand_id
1 'polypeptide(L)'
;MALEISKVELHVKENNKEHRTDDVTVKRLMVRRGQNFKITLKTNRQFQPDTDTLIFTAETGPKPSEEKGTRCVFGYPKLTGAKKAWTALVQESGRSSMTLAISSPADASVGSYNLYMREGSHTTPQSITNMVLLFKPLVHRYALPETHKHKQAHMSYGSSEAHM
;
A
#
# COMPACT_ATOMS: atom_id res chain seq x y z
N MET A 1 18.87 7.76 -22.93
CA MET A 1 17.94 8.84 -22.52
C MET A 1 17.63 8.67 -21.05
N ALA A 2 17.66 9.76 -20.27
CA ALA A 2 17.28 9.73 -18.85
C ALA A 2 15.79 9.38 -18.70
N LEU A 3 15.44 8.75 -17.57
CA LEU A 3 14.05 8.46 -17.26
C LEU A 3 13.37 9.75 -16.79
N GLU A 4 12.34 10.17 -17.51
CA GLU A 4 11.54 11.34 -17.16
C GLU A 4 10.14 10.92 -16.79
N ILE A 5 9.58 11.59 -15.78
CA ILE A 5 8.24 11.32 -15.26
C ILE A 5 7.38 12.54 -15.58
N SER A 6 6.41 12.35 -16.47
CA SER A 6 5.55 13.44 -16.97
C SER A 6 4.29 13.64 -16.14
N LYS A 7 3.80 12.57 -15.50
CA LYS A 7 2.55 12.59 -14.73
C LYS A 7 2.54 11.49 -13.67
N VAL A 8 1.87 11.75 -12.56
CA VAL A 8 1.57 10.76 -11.52
C VAL A 8 0.07 10.59 -11.36
N GLU A 9 -0.40 9.34 -11.41
CA GLU A 9 -1.78 8.95 -11.18
C GLU A 9 -1.88 8.29 -9.81
N LEU A 10 -2.64 8.93 -8.90
CA LEU A 10 -2.72 8.52 -7.49
C LEU A 10 -3.82 7.50 -7.19
N HIS A 11 -4.61 7.10 -8.20
CA HIS A 11 -5.71 6.14 -8.06
C HIS A 11 -6.61 6.42 -6.84
N VAL A 12 -6.93 7.69 -6.56
CA VAL A 12 -7.57 8.14 -5.30
C VAL A 12 -8.84 7.33 -4.98
N LYS A 13 -9.71 7.11 -5.98
CA LYS A 13 -10.96 6.36 -5.79
C LYS A 13 -10.71 4.90 -5.41
N GLU A 14 -9.78 4.22 -6.11
CA GLU A 14 -9.45 2.82 -5.84
C GLU A 14 -8.78 2.68 -4.48
N ASN A 15 -7.74 3.50 -4.24
CA ASN A 15 -7.00 3.50 -2.97
C ASN A 15 -7.92 3.81 -1.78
N ASN A 16 -8.76 4.85 -1.86
CA ASN A 16 -9.63 5.19 -0.73
C ASN A 16 -10.65 4.08 -0.45
N LYS A 17 -11.16 3.40 -1.49
CA LYS A 17 -12.05 2.25 -1.32
C LYS A 17 -11.34 1.07 -0.65
N GLU A 18 -10.14 0.73 -1.10
CA GLU A 18 -9.33 -0.35 -0.49
C GLU A 18 -8.94 -0.05 0.96
N HIS A 19 -8.77 1.24 1.28
CA HIS A 19 -8.42 1.71 2.62
C HIS A 19 -9.63 2.02 3.50
N ARG A 20 -10.86 1.87 2.98
CA ARG A 20 -12.12 2.19 3.66
C ARG A 20 -12.12 3.63 4.20
N THR A 21 -11.87 4.56 3.29
CA THR A 21 -11.81 6.01 3.50
C THR A 21 -12.57 6.78 2.41
N ASP A 22 -13.23 6.07 1.49
CA ASP A 22 -14.02 6.63 0.39
C ASP A 22 -15.28 7.35 0.86
N ASP A 23 -15.83 6.98 2.01
CA ASP A 23 -16.92 7.71 2.69
C ASP A 23 -16.47 9.09 3.22
N VAL A 24 -15.16 9.29 3.44
CA VAL A 24 -14.61 10.54 3.97
C VAL A 24 -14.29 11.52 2.85
N THR A 25 -13.70 11.02 1.76
CA THR A 25 -13.35 11.86 0.61
C THR A 25 -13.13 11.03 -0.66
N VAL A 26 -13.48 11.63 -1.79
CA VAL A 26 -13.18 11.11 -3.14
C VAL A 26 -12.13 11.94 -3.89
N LYS A 27 -11.67 13.05 -3.29
CA LYS A 27 -10.77 14.03 -3.95
C LYS A 27 -9.34 13.93 -3.47
N ARG A 28 -9.12 13.55 -2.21
CA ARG A 28 -7.79 13.49 -1.59
C ARG A 28 -7.41 12.05 -1.27
N LEU A 29 -6.15 11.69 -1.49
CA LEU A 29 -5.65 10.38 -1.12
C LEU A 29 -5.62 10.26 0.42
N MET A 30 -6.40 9.32 0.94
CA MET A 30 -6.49 9.05 2.38
C MET A 30 -6.32 7.54 2.60
N VAL A 31 -5.20 7.15 3.20
CA VAL A 31 -4.80 5.75 3.33
C VAL A 31 -4.47 5.43 4.77
N ARG A 32 -4.43 4.14 5.12
CA ARG A 32 -4.11 3.64 6.45
C ARG A 32 -2.72 3.04 6.48
N ARG A 33 -1.99 3.33 7.55
CA ARG A 33 -0.61 2.88 7.73
C ARG A 33 -0.47 1.35 7.69
N GLY A 34 0.63 0.85 7.12
CA GLY A 34 0.88 -0.60 7.01
C GLY A 34 -0.01 -1.32 5.99
N GLN A 35 -0.64 -0.60 5.07
CA GLN A 35 -1.35 -1.16 3.92
C GLN A 35 -0.86 -0.47 2.65
N ASN A 36 -0.69 -1.26 1.58
CA ASN A 36 -0.24 -0.77 0.30
C ASN A 36 -1.28 0.18 -0.33
N PHE A 37 -0.81 1.21 -1.01
CA PHE A 37 -1.62 2.01 -1.94
C PHE A 37 -0.88 2.13 -3.28
N LYS A 38 -1.65 2.30 -4.35
CA LYS A 38 -1.16 2.28 -5.73
C LYS A 38 -0.87 3.67 -6.25
N ILE A 39 0.25 3.85 -6.94
CA ILE A 39 0.49 5.01 -7.80
C ILE A 39 0.98 4.54 -9.17
N THR A 40 0.63 5.25 -10.23
CA THR A 40 1.17 5.00 -11.57
C THR A 40 1.93 6.23 -12.06
N LEU A 41 3.17 6.01 -12.47
CA LEU A 41 4.05 7.01 -13.06
C LEU A 41 3.94 6.89 -14.58
N LYS A 42 3.67 8.00 -15.28
CA LYS A 42 3.80 8.07 -16.74
C LYS A 42 5.22 8.49 -17.09
N THR A 43 5.88 7.67 -17.89
CA THR A 43 7.31 7.80 -18.19
C THR A 43 7.55 7.98 -19.68
N ASN A 44 8.63 8.67 -20.05
CA ASN A 44 9.04 8.83 -21.45
C ASN A 44 9.52 7.52 -22.09
N ARG A 45 10.01 6.58 -21.28
CA ARG A 45 10.42 5.22 -21.69
C ARG A 45 10.12 4.19 -20.61
N GLN A 46 10.33 2.92 -20.93
CA GLN A 46 10.23 1.83 -19.96
C GLN A 46 11.28 2.02 -18.85
N PHE A 47 10.85 1.78 -17.61
CA PHE A 47 11.73 1.76 -16.45
C PHE A 47 12.72 0.58 -16.53
N GLN A 48 13.99 0.84 -16.26
CA GLN A 48 15.08 -0.14 -16.30
C GLN A 48 15.64 -0.33 -14.88
N PRO A 49 15.33 -1.44 -14.19
CA PRO A 49 15.72 -1.63 -12.79
C PRO A 49 17.23 -1.64 -12.52
N ASP A 50 18.04 -1.95 -13.54
CA ASP A 50 19.49 -2.04 -13.41
C ASP A 50 20.18 -0.66 -13.47
N THR A 51 19.51 0.36 -14.03
CA THR A 51 20.09 1.69 -14.26
C THR A 51 19.29 2.82 -13.63
N ASP A 52 17.97 2.66 -13.51
CA ASP A 52 17.07 3.69 -13.01
C ASP A 52 16.82 3.49 -11.52
N THR A 53 16.86 4.59 -10.77
CA THR A 53 16.50 4.56 -9.35
C THR A 53 15.44 5.61 -9.08
N LEU A 54 14.36 5.21 -8.41
CA LEU A 54 13.35 6.13 -7.90
C LEU A 54 13.59 6.34 -6.41
N ILE A 55 13.68 7.61 -6.01
CA ILE A 55 13.86 8.01 -4.62
C ILE A 55 12.64 8.81 -4.20
N PHE A 56 11.99 8.36 -3.13
CA PHE A 56 10.83 8.98 -2.53
C PHE A 56 11.19 9.55 -1.17
N THR A 57 10.58 10.68 -0.84
CA THR A 57 10.69 11.31 0.48
C THR A 57 9.29 11.55 1.02
N ALA A 58 8.95 10.94 2.15
CA ALA A 58 7.71 11.17 2.88
C ALA A 58 7.99 12.05 4.10
N GLU A 59 7.28 13.18 4.23
CA GLU A 59 7.44 14.13 5.33
C GLU A 59 6.10 14.47 5.97
N THR A 60 6.09 14.58 7.29
CA THR A 60 4.92 15.00 8.08
C THR A 60 5.30 16.00 9.17
N GLY A 61 4.35 16.86 9.53
CA GLY A 61 4.54 17.89 10.56
C GLY A 61 5.39 19.09 10.12
N PRO A 62 5.55 20.10 11.00
CA PRO A 62 6.18 21.38 10.66
C PRO A 62 7.72 21.32 10.65
N LYS A 63 8.33 20.32 11.30
CA LYS A 63 9.77 20.11 11.36
C LYS A 63 10.09 18.62 11.12
N PRO A 64 9.98 18.14 9.87
CA PRO A 64 10.25 16.74 9.53
C PRO A 64 11.70 16.36 9.81
N SER A 65 11.94 15.21 10.45
CA SER A 65 13.29 14.65 10.62
C SER A 65 13.26 13.12 10.69
N GLU A 66 14.34 12.49 10.25
CA GLU A 66 14.46 11.02 10.25
C GLU A 66 14.58 10.49 11.68
N GLU A 67 15.30 11.20 12.54
CA GLU A 67 15.44 10.87 13.97
C GLU A 67 14.09 10.80 14.71
N LYS A 68 13.14 11.66 14.33
CA LYS A 68 11.80 11.70 14.93
C LYS A 68 10.80 10.80 14.20
N GLY A 69 11.21 10.12 13.13
CA GLY A 69 10.33 9.31 12.28
C GLY A 69 9.29 10.13 11.50
N THR A 70 9.47 11.45 11.40
CA THR A 70 8.57 12.36 10.68
C THR A 70 9.05 12.69 9.26
N ARG A 71 10.25 12.22 8.91
CA ARG A 71 10.79 12.17 7.54
C ARG A 71 11.29 10.76 7.25
N CYS A 72 11.06 10.28 6.04
CA CYS A 72 11.57 9.00 5.58
C CYS A 72 11.96 9.07 4.11
N VAL A 73 13.20 8.71 3.79
CA VAL A 73 13.68 8.53 2.43
C VAL A 73 13.70 7.03 2.11
N PHE A 74 13.10 6.66 0.98
CA PHE A 74 13.00 5.28 0.51
C PHE A 74 13.07 5.26 -1.01
N GLY A 75 13.18 4.08 -1.62
CA GLY A 75 13.34 4.02 -3.06
C GLY A 75 13.12 2.65 -3.66
N TYR A 76 13.12 2.63 -4.99
CA TYR A 76 13.14 1.43 -5.81
C TYR A 76 14.28 1.52 -6.85
N PRO A 77 15.21 0.55 -6.91
CA PRO A 77 15.37 -0.56 -5.96
C PRO A 77 15.58 -0.10 -4.51
N LYS A 78 15.40 -1.01 -3.54
CA LYS A 78 15.43 -0.68 -2.11
C LYS A 78 16.78 -0.04 -1.74
N LEU A 79 16.73 1.16 -1.17
CA LEU A 79 17.93 1.87 -0.70
C LEU A 79 18.55 1.18 0.53
N THR A 80 19.88 1.17 0.60
CA THR A 80 20.64 0.63 1.73
C THR A 80 20.49 1.52 2.97
N GLY A 81 20.45 0.93 4.17
CA GLY A 81 20.38 1.68 5.45
C GLY A 81 18.98 2.03 5.95
N ALA A 82 17.93 1.82 5.14
CA ALA A 82 16.55 2.14 5.51
C ALA A 82 15.95 1.11 6.50
N LYS A 83 16.23 1.26 7.80
CA LYS A 83 15.60 0.44 8.88
C LYS A 83 14.21 1.01 9.20
N LYS A 84 13.16 0.17 9.12
CA LYS A 84 11.74 0.53 9.33
C LYS A 84 11.24 1.69 8.45
N ALA A 85 11.58 1.66 7.17
CA ALA A 85 11.19 2.69 6.23
C ALA A 85 9.90 2.36 5.48
N TRP A 86 9.33 3.38 4.85
CA TRP A 86 8.37 3.21 3.78
C TRP A 86 8.96 2.32 2.67
N THR A 87 8.10 1.65 1.93
CA THR A 87 8.49 0.73 0.86
C THR A 87 7.82 1.15 -0.44
N ALA A 88 8.52 0.95 -1.55
CA ALA A 88 7.99 1.06 -2.90
C ALA A 88 8.31 -0.24 -3.64
N LEU A 89 7.32 -0.86 -4.25
CA LEU A 89 7.44 -2.11 -5.00
C LEU A 89 6.80 -1.95 -6.37
N VAL A 90 7.42 -2.51 -7.40
CA VAL A 90 6.84 -2.54 -8.75
C VAL A 90 5.76 -3.59 -8.80
N GLN A 91 4.55 -3.16 -9.16
CA GLN A 91 3.45 -4.06 -9.49
C GLN A 91 3.43 -4.36 -10.99
N GLU A 92 3.59 -3.32 -11.82
CA GLU A 92 3.54 -3.42 -13.27
C GLU A 92 4.53 -2.45 -13.90
N SER A 93 5.16 -2.86 -15.01
CA SER A 93 6.06 -2.02 -15.80
C SER A 93 5.70 -2.18 -17.27
N GLY A 94 5.43 -1.05 -17.93
CA GLY A 94 5.08 -0.95 -19.34
C GLY A 94 6.02 -0.03 -20.11
N ARG A 95 5.75 0.16 -21.41
CA ARG A 95 6.63 0.94 -22.30
C ARG A 95 6.75 2.42 -21.95
N SER A 96 5.71 3.00 -21.36
CA SER A 96 5.63 4.44 -21.02
C SER A 96 4.91 4.68 -19.69
N SER A 97 4.85 3.65 -18.84
CA SER A 97 4.30 3.77 -17.50
C SER A 97 4.79 2.67 -16.57
N MET A 98 4.80 2.97 -15.28
CA MET A 98 5.08 2.00 -14.22
C MET A 98 4.08 2.19 -13.09
N THR A 99 3.58 1.09 -12.52
CA THR A 99 2.72 1.08 -11.35
C THR A 99 3.50 0.59 -10.13
N LEU A 100 3.44 1.36 -9.06
CA LEU A 100 4.09 1.09 -7.78
C LEU A 100 3.06 0.87 -6.68
N ALA A 101 3.31 -0.13 -5.84
CA ALA A 101 2.70 -0.26 -4.53
C ALA A 101 3.59 0.40 -3.48
N ILE A 102 3.08 1.41 -2.80
CA ILE A 102 3.75 2.10 -1.70
C ILE A 102 3.10 1.71 -0.38
N SER A 103 3.90 1.44 0.65
CA SER A 103 3.39 1.23 2.01
C SER A 103 4.26 1.92 3.05
N SER A 104 3.60 2.57 4.00
CA SER A 104 4.24 3.04 5.23
C SER A 104 4.49 1.88 6.19
N PRO A 105 5.39 2.05 7.19
CA PRO A 105 5.44 1.21 8.37
C PRO A 105 4.12 1.21 9.15
N ALA A 106 3.86 0.15 9.90
CA ALA A 106 2.67 0.03 10.75
C ALA A 106 2.70 0.96 11.98
N ASP A 107 3.89 1.39 12.41
CA ASP A 107 4.16 2.32 13.51
C ASP A 107 4.35 3.77 13.03
N ALA A 108 4.18 4.06 11.73
CA ALA A 108 4.29 5.42 11.20
C ALA A 108 3.32 6.39 11.88
N SER A 109 3.79 7.63 12.08
CA SER A 109 2.99 8.75 12.59
C SER A 109 1.74 8.96 11.73
N VAL A 110 0.62 9.29 12.37
CA VAL A 110 -0.65 9.60 11.68
C VAL A 110 -0.69 11.10 11.39
N GLY A 111 -1.17 11.49 10.20
CA GLY A 111 -1.32 12.89 9.85
C GLY A 111 -1.22 13.18 8.36
N SER A 112 -1.08 14.48 8.04
CA SER A 112 -0.84 14.93 6.67
C SER A 112 0.61 14.64 6.29
N TYR A 113 0.81 14.05 5.10
CA TYR A 113 2.11 13.77 4.52
C TYR A 113 2.26 14.48 3.18
N ASN A 114 3.42 15.10 2.99
CA ASN A 114 3.89 15.45 1.65
C ASN A 114 4.76 14.30 1.15
N LEU A 115 4.45 13.82 -0.05
CA LEU A 115 5.24 12.80 -0.73
C LEU A 115 5.93 13.44 -1.92
N TYR A 116 7.25 13.31 -1.95
CA TYR A 116 8.10 13.78 -3.03
C TYR A 116 8.77 12.62 -3.72
N MET A 117 9.19 12.82 -4.97
CA MET A 117 9.96 11.84 -5.72
C MET A 117 10.98 12.51 -6.62
N ARG A 118 12.09 11.83 -6.82
CA ARG A 118 13.07 12.12 -7.87
C ARG A 118 13.59 10.84 -8.47
N GLU A 119 14.05 10.94 -9.70
CA GLU A 119 14.93 9.95 -10.28
C GLU A 119 16.35 10.13 -9.69
N GLY A 120 17.14 9.06 -9.58
CA GLY A 120 18.43 9.06 -8.89
C GLY A 120 19.43 10.08 -9.45
N SER A 121 19.44 10.28 -10.76
CA SER A 121 20.27 11.27 -11.45
C SER A 121 19.74 12.71 -11.34
N HIS A 122 18.47 12.88 -10.94
CA HIS A 122 17.87 14.21 -10.75
C HIS A 122 18.15 14.72 -9.32
N THR A 123 18.58 15.98 -9.23
CA THR A 123 18.90 16.65 -7.95
C THR A 123 17.66 17.20 -7.26
N THR A 124 16.67 17.65 -8.02
CA THR A 124 15.46 18.29 -7.49
C THR A 124 14.29 17.30 -7.39
N PRO A 125 13.70 17.12 -6.20
CA PRO A 125 12.49 16.33 -6.04
C PRO A 125 11.25 17.09 -6.52
N GLN A 126 10.35 16.39 -7.17
CA GLN A 126 9.00 16.86 -7.51
C GLN A 126 7.99 16.43 -6.45
N SER A 127 7.03 17.30 -6.14
CA SER A 127 5.90 16.98 -5.25
C SER A 127 4.91 16.07 -5.97
N ILE A 128 4.62 14.91 -5.40
CA ILE A 128 3.65 13.96 -5.93
C ILE A 128 2.26 14.25 -5.37
N THR A 129 2.15 14.37 -4.04
CA THR A 129 0.86 14.50 -3.38
C THR A 129 0.98 15.02 -1.96
N ASN A 130 -0.10 15.64 -1.49
CA ASN A 130 -0.37 15.90 -0.09
C ASN A 130 -1.51 14.96 0.38
N MET A 131 -1.12 13.87 1.02
CA MET A 131 -2.01 12.79 1.43
C MET A 131 -2.25 12.78 2.94
N VAL A 132 -3.26 12.04 3.39
CA VAL A 132 -3.48 11.77 4.82
C VAL A 132 -3.20 10.31 5.10
N LEU A 133 -2.34 10.06 6.09
CA LEU A 133 -2.08 8.74 6.63
C LEU A 133 -2.85 8.56 7.94
N LEU A 134 -3.71 7.55 8.00
CA LEU A 134 -4.55 7.22 9.14
C LEU A 134 -4.08 5.96 9.87
N PHE A 135 -4.58 5.78 11.09
CA PHE A 135 -4.42 4.54 11.82
C PHE A 135 -5.09 3.36 11.10
N LYS A 136 -4.42 2.21 11.08
CA LYS A 136 -5.01 0.93 10.68
C LYS A 136 -5.39 0.14 11.94
N PRO A 137 -6.68 -0.04 12.22
CA PRO A 137 -7.09 -0.87 13.36
C PRO A 137 -6.61 -2.31 13.17
N LEU A 138 -6.04 -2.87 14.23
CA LEU A 138 -5.72 -4.29 14.29
C LEU A 138 -7.05 -5.05 14.32
N VAL A 139 -7.43 -5.64 13.19
CA VAL A 139 -8.47 -6.67 13.20
C VAL A 139 -7.91 -7.87 13.94
N HIS A 140 -8.24 -8.02 15.23
CA HIS A 140 -8.20 -9.33 15.87
C HIS A 140 -9.18 -10.21 15.10
N ARG A 141 -8.67 -11.13 14.27
CA ARG A 141 -9.46 -12.18 13.63
C ARG A 141 -9.92 -13.14 14.72
N TYR A 142 -10.94 -12.78 15.49
CA TYR A 142 -11.83 -13.79 16.05
C TYR A 142 -12.75 -14.22 14.90
N ALA A 143 -12.29 -15.18 14.10
CA ALA A 143 -13.21 -15.96 13.29
C ALA A 143 -14.11 -16.70 14.29
N LEU A 144 -15.38 -16.31 14.38
CA LEU A 144 -16.37 -17.13 15.07
C LEU A 144 -16.43 -18.47 14.33
N PRO A 145 -16.31 -19.62 15.01
CA PRO A 145 -16.49 -20.91 14.34
C PRO A 145 -17.91 -20.97 13.80
N GLU A 146 -18.04 -21.25 12.50
CA GLU A 146 -19.35 -21.54 11.92
C GLU A 146 -19.94 -22.76 12.62
N THR A 147 -21.12 -22.61 13.20
CA THR A 147 -21.87 -23.71 13.79
C THR A 147 -22.29 -24.66 12.68
N HIS A 148 -21.75 -25.88 12.68
CA HIS A 148 -22.17 -26.94 11.78
C HIS A 148 -23.66 -27.25 12.00
N LYS A 149 -24.52 -26.76 11.10
CA LYS A 149 -25.83 -27.36 10.87
C LYS A 149 -25.63 -28.66 10.10
N HIS A 150 -25.59 -29.79 10.79
CA HIS A 150 -25.72 -31.08 10.10
C HIS A 150 -27.19 -31.48 10.01
N LYS A 151 -27.62 -31.62 8.75
CA LYS A 151 -28.95 -31.99 8.28
C LYS A 151 -29.28 -33.43 8.70
N GLN A 152 -30.56 -33.66 8.98
CA GLN A 152 -31.20 -34.97 9.00
C GLN A 152 -30.85 -35.79 7.76
N ALA A 153 -30.60 -37.08 7.96
CA ALA A 153 -30.83 -38.11 6.96
C ALA A 153 -31.62 -39.26 7.63
N HIS A 154 -32.87 -39.40 7.22
CA HIS A 154 -33.64 -40.65 7.35
C HIS A 154 -33.09 -41.66 6.35
N MET A 155 -32.92 -42.93 6.74
CA MET A 155 -33.64 -44.06 6.14
C MET A 155 -33.32 -45.40 6.84
N SER A 156 -34.36 -46.24 6.82
CA SER A 156 -34.62 -47.51 7.51
C SER A 156 -33.97 -48.74 6.83
N TYR A 157 -33.61 -49.73 7.63
CA TYR A 157 -33.74 -51.21 7.44
C TYR A 157 -33.52 -51.81 8.86
N GLY A 158 -34.25 -52.74 9.47
CA GLY A 158 -35.26 -53.70 9.02
C GLY A 158 -34.89 -55.11 9.54
N SER A 159 -35.67 -55.64 10.50
CA SER A 159 -35.89 -57.08 10.82
C SER A 159 -34.97 -57.86 11.81
N SER A 160 -35.55 -58.13 12.99
CA SER A 160 -35.74 -59.43 13.71
C SER A 160 -34.57 -60.38 13.99
N GLU A 161 -34.35 -60.68 15.28
CA GLU A 161 -34.34 -62.07 15.79
C GLU A 161 -34.60 -62.14 17.32
N ALA A 162 -35.15 -63.27 17.74
CA ALA A 162 -35.77 -63.57 19.04
C ALA A 162 -34.87 -64.42 19.97
N HIS A 163 -35.38 -64.71 21.17
CA HIS A 163 -34.87 -65.58 22.27
C HIS A 163 -33.95 -64.86 23.28
N MET A 164 -34.12 -64.96 24.60
CA MET A 164 -34.88 -65.86 25.50
C MET A 164 -35.26 -65.07 26.76
#